data_AF-A0A177AE87-F1
#
_entry.id   AF-A0A177AE87-F1
#
_cell.length_a   1.000
_cell.length_b   1.000
_cell.length_c   1.000
_cell.angle_alpha   90.00
_cell.angle_beta   90.00
_cell.angle_gamma   90.00
#
_symmetry.space_group_name_H-M   'P 1'
#
loop_
_entity.id
_entity.type
_entity.pdbx_description
1 polymer ?
#
loop_
_entity_poly.entity_id
_entity_poly.type
_entity_poly.pdbx_seq_one_letter_code
_entity_poly.pdbx_strand_id
1 'polypeptide(L)'
;MSHRKFEAPRHGSLAYLPRKRAARHRGKVKSFPKDDAKKPVHLTATMGYKAGMTTIVRDLDRPGAKSHKKEVVEAVTVIETPPMIVVGLVGYIETPRGLRSLTTVWAEHLSDDLKRRFYKNWYKSKKKAFTKYAKKHSEASGSSITRELERIKKYCTVVRVLAHTQIRKTPLKQKKAHLMEVQINGGSVAEKVEFASGLFEKPVEVASIFEQDEMIDVIAVTKGKGFSGVTSRWGTKKLPRKTHKGLRKVACIGAWHPSHVQWTVARAGQDGYHHRTSCNHKVYRVGSGTDEGNASTEFDVSKKTITPMGGFVRYGEVKNDFVMVKGSVPGVKKRVMTLRKSMWTHTSRKALEKVDLKWIDTSSKFGHGAYQTPAEKRAFLGTLKKDLVQQSSQPPVQETDELDILPRRISHIRSTSGTIAGARLPPRVFAALSSRSRTTAPAVAASIPAQAPPAARAPPRQQKRGMVDDASYLSFLEKANAPLGGGGSEAQASGSGKKGFKTVDEGAKVPGVIRKAIEGVVYVSEADEGFEGVSLGTGGRGMVDGESFADLIGSPAGCEIEILDISQWDERGEYKPIVDAIRDAASGGDVRVYRVPRGATRVEYWVVGVEEGEEGRLVGAKALSA
;
A
#
# COMPACT_ATOMS: atom_id res chain seq x y z
N MET A 1 -23.50 38.86 1.52
CA MET A 1 -23.44 37.44 1.10
C MET A 1 -24.68 36.73 1.64
N SER A 2 -25.25 35.75 0.93
CA SER A 2 -26.35 34.94 1.47
C SER A 2 -25.82 33.81 2.35
N HIS A 3 -26.50 33.53 3.45
CA HIS A 3 -26.18 32.39 4.32
C HIS A 3 -26.62 31.06 3.66
N ARG A 4 -26.10 29.93 4.13
CA ARG A 4 -26.45 28.62 3.58
C ARG A 4 -27.87 28.23 4.01
N LYS A 5 -28.80 28.11 3.06
CA LYS A 5 -30.24 27.82 3.30
C LYS A 5 -30.56 26.65 4.25
N PHE A 6 -29.72 25.62 4.28
CA PHE A 6 -29.86 24.49 5.22
C PHE A 6 -28.51 24.06 5.74
N GLU A 7 -28.37 23.98 7.05
CA GLU A 7 -27.13 23.54 7.71
C GLU A 7 -26.92 22.02 7.59
N ALA A 8 -25.65 21.62 7.59
CA ALA A 8 -25.24 20.23 7.72
C ALA A 8 -23.77 20.19 8.16
N PRO A 9 -23.32 19.17 8.91
CA PRO A 9 -21.93 19.03 9.30
C PRO A 9 -20.99 18.98 8.10
N ARG A 10 -19.75 19.43 8.29
CA ARG A 10 -18.73 19.44 7.24
C ARG A 10 -18.40 18.01 6.77
N HIS A 11 -18.08 17.87 5.49
CA HIS A 11 -17.59 16.60 4.94
C HIS A 11 -16.14 16.34 5.38
N GLY A 12 -15.98 15.58 6.47
CA GLY A 12 -14.70 15.08 6.97
C GLY A 12 -13.97 16.02 7.94
N SER A 13 -13.30 15.42 8.92
CA SER A 13 -12.47 16.13 9.90
C SER A 13 -11.19 16.70 9.28
N LEU A 14 -10.88 17.95 9.64
CA LEU A 14 -9.68 18.69 9.24
C LEU A 14 -8.42 18.24 10.00
N ALA A 15 -8.55 17.65 11.19
CA ALA A 15 -7.42 17.17 12.00
C ALA A 15 -6.59 16.05 11.31
N TYR A 16 -7.08 15.49 10.21
CA TYR A 16 -6.41 14.49 9.40
C TYR A 16 -5.84 15.03 8.08
N LEU A 17 -5.77 16.36 7.92
CA LEU A 17 -5.01 17.02 6.85
C LEU A 17 -3.53 17.21 7.23
N PRO A 18 -2.62 17.32 6.25
CA PRO A 18 -2.83 17.05 4.83
C PRO A 18 -3.02 15.54 4.58
N ARG A 19 -4.03 15.17 3.77
CA ARG A 19 -4.32 13.77 3.40
C ARG A 19 -3.37 13.25 2.31
N LYS A 20 -2.07 13.21 2.64
CA LYS A 20 -0.97 12.70 1.79
C LYS A 20 -0.54 11.27 2.20
N ARG A 21 0.29 10.64 1.37
CA ARG A 21 0.92 9.34 1.67
C ARG A 21 1.77 9.45 2.94
N ALA A 22 1.77 8.41 3.77
CA ALA A 22 2.65 8.32 4.94
C ALA A 22 4.12 8.14 4.48
N ALA A 23 5.02 8.98 4.99
CA ALA A 23 6.45 8.93 4.66
C ALA A 23 7.19 7.67 5.16
N ARG A 24 6.56 6.87 6.03
CA ARG A 24 7.12 5.64 6.60
C ARG A 24 6.04 4.55 6.64
N HIS A 25 6.41 3.30 6.29
CA HIS A 25 5.48 2.17 6.23
C HIS A 25 4.98 1.68 7.60
N ARG A 26 5.81 1.81 8.66
CA ARG A 26 5.47 1.43 10.04
C ARG A 26 4.77 2.59 10.76
N GLY A 27 3.87 2.25 11.69
CA GLY A 27 3.44 3.19 12.72
C GLY A 27 4.63 3.80 13.47
N LYS A 28 4.81 5.13 13.38
CA LYS A 28 5.68 5.86 14.31
C LYS A 28 4.86 6.19 15.56
N VAL A 29 5.34 5.80 16.73
CA VAL A 29 4.86 6.36 18.00
C VAL A 29 5.31 7.82 18.06
N LYS A 30 4.38 8.77 18.16
CA LYS A 30 4.68 10.20 18.30
C LYS A 30 4.80 10.64 19.77
N SER A 31 4.05 9.97 20.63
CA SER A 31 3.99 10.17 22.08
C SER A 31 3.87 8.79 22.72
N PHE A 32 4.65 8.52 23.75
CA PHE A 32 4.50 7.33 24.59
C PHE A 32 3.52 7.64 25.75
N PRO A 33 2.99 6.63 26.46
CA PRO A 33 2.18 6.85 27.66
C PRO A 33 2.92 7.76 28.66
N LYS A 34 2.17 8.48 29.50
CA LYS A 34 2.77 9.31 30.55
C LYS A 34 3.61 8.42 31.46
N ASP A 35 4.81 8.89 31.79
CA ASP A 35 5.71 8.21 32.70
C ASP A 35 5.29 8.44 34.16
N ASP A 36 5.49 7.43 34.99
CA ASP A 36 5.05 7.38 36.39
C ASP A 36 6.08 6.58 37.18
N ALA A 37 7.02 7.29 37.81
CA ALA A 37 8.16 6.71 38.51
C ALA A 37 7.78 5.78 39.68
N LYS A 38 6.53 5.84 40.17
CA LYS A 38 6.03 4.95 41.24
C LYS A 38 5.74 3.53 40.77
N LYS A 39 5.65 3.31 39.46
CA LYS A 39 5.38 1.99 38.86
C LYS A 39 6.66 1.24 38.57
N PRO A 40 6.66 -0.10 38.57
CA PRO A 40 7.81 -0.88 38.14
C PRO A 40 8.19 -0.54 36.70
N VAL A 41 9.48 -0.69 36.41
CA VAL A 41 10.07 -0.43 35.10
C VAL A 41 9.48 -1.38 34.06
N HIS A 42 8.93 -0.84 32.96
CA HIS A 42 8.26 -1.63 31.93
C HIS A 42 8.40 -1.02 30.52
N LEU A 43 8.21 -1.88 29.51
CA LEU A 43 8.16 -1.49 28.11
C LEU A 43 6.76 -1.02 27.71
N THR A 44 6.70 0.02 26.87
CA THR A 44 5.44 0.70 26.52
C THR A 44 4.83 0.30 25.16
N ALA A 45 5.56 -0.44 24.33
CA ALA A 45 5.14 -0.77 22.96
C ALA A 45 5.88 -2.00 22.37
N THR A 46 5.24 -2.67 21.41
CA THR A 46 5.85 -3.73 20.58
C THR A 46 5.39 -3.65 19.12
N MET A 47 5.96 -4.49 18.25
CA MET A 47 5.59 -4.63 16.85
C MET A 47 4.95 -5.99 16.57
N GLY A 48 3.86 -5.97 15.82
CA GLY A 48 3.22 -7.18 15.27
C GLY A 48 2.85 -7.01 13.80
N TYR A 49 2.32 -8.07 13.21
CA TYR A 49 1.89 -8.12 11.82
C TYR A 49 0.44 -8.55 11.74
N LYS A 50 -0.37 -7.82 10.97
CA LYS A 50 -1.79 -8.15 10.82
C LYS A 50 -1.95 -9.47 10.08
N ALA A 51 -2.33 -10.54 10.78
CA ALA A 51 -2.56 -11.85 10.18
C ALA A 51 -3.91 -11.88 9.46
N GLY A 52 -4.98 -11.63 10.21
CA GLY A 52 -6.33 -11.66 9.68
C GLY A 52 -7.38 -11.16 10.66
N MET A 53 -8.61 -11.54 10.42
CA MET A 53 -9.74 -11.29 11.30
C MET A 53 -10.57 -12.57 11.38
N THR A 54 -11.21 -12.76 12.53
CA THR A 54 -12.17 -13.84 12.76
C THR A 54 -13.30 -13.33 13.67
N THR A 55 -14.20 -14.20 14.11
CA THR A 55 -15.23 -13.91 15.10
C THR A 55 -15.04 -14.74 16.36
N ILE A 56 -15.54 -14.23 17.48
CA ILE A 56 -15.61 -14.92 18.76
C ILE A 56 -17.06 -14.93 19.28
N VAL A 57 -17.36 -15.86 20.17
CA VAL A 57 -18.49 -15.76 21.12
C VAL A 57 -17.90 -15.55 22.51
N ARG A 58 -18.54 -14.67 23.28
CA ARG A 58 -18.25 -14.41 24.69
C ARG A 58 -19.52 -14.03 25.41
N ASP A 59 -19.55 -14.16 26.73
CA ASP A 59 -20.58 -13.51 27.53
C ASP A 59 -20.29 -12.01 27.68
N LEU A 60 -21.35 -11.22 27.71
CA LEU A 60 -21.28 -9.79 28.01
C LEU A 60 -21.63 -9.54 29.48
N ASP A 61 -20.64 -9.55 30.37
CA ASP A 61 -20.84 -9.03 31.72
C ASP A 61 -20.73 -7.50 31.73
N ARG A 62 -21.85 -6.83 31.47
CA ARG A 62 -21.98 -5.38 31.70
C ARG A 62 -23.36 -4.98 32.24
N PRO A 63 -23.52 -4.84 33.57
CA PRO A 63 -24.77 -4.38 34.17
C PRO A 63 -25.30 -3.08 33.51
N GLY A 64 -26.59 -3.08 33.18
CA GLY A 64 -27.25 -2.00 32.44
C GLY A 64 -27.19 -2.11 30.90
N ALA A 65 -26.47 -3.08 30.33
CA ALA A 65 -26.54 -3.35 28.89
C ALA A 65 -27.73 -4.28 28.55
N LYS A 66 -28.41 -4.05 27.41
CA LYS A 66 -29.51 -4.92 26.91
C LYS A 66 -29.12 -6.40 26.72
N SER A 67 -27.82 -6.65 26.51
CA SER A 67 -27.24 -7.99 26.37
C SER A 67 -26.43 -8.44 27.58
N HIS A 68 -26.60 -7.83 28.76
CA HIS A 68 -25.97 -8.30 30.00
C HIS A 68 -26.33 -9.77 30.27
N LYS A 69 -25.32 -10.59 30.61
CA LYS A 69 -25.43 -12.05 30.78
C LYS A 69 -26.02 -12.78 29.56
N LYS A 70 -25.76 -12.25 28.36
CA LYS A 70 -26.07 -12.91 27.08
C LYS A 70 -24.80 -13.04 26.26
N GLU A 71 -24.77 -14.10 25.47
CA GLU A 71 -23.73 -14.33 24.48
C GLU A 71 -23.77 -13.25 23.40
N VAL A 72 -22.59 -12.75 23.04
CA VAL A 72 -22.41 -11.78 21.95
C VAL A 72 -21.34 -12.28 20.98
N VAL A 73 -21.69 -12.25 19.69
CA VAL A 73 -20.71 -12.48 18.62
C VAL A 73 -19.98 -11.17 18.35
N GLU A 74 -18.65 -11.19 18.43
CA GLU A 74 -17.82 -10.03 18.12
C GLU A 74 -16.74 -10.34 17.08
N ALA A 75 -16.52 -9.40 16.16
CA ALA A 75 -15.40 -9.46 15.22
C ALA A 75 -14.08 -9.07 15.90
N VAL A 76 -13.01 -9.81 15.60
CA VAL A 76 -11.67 -9.61 16.17
C VAL A 76 -10.61 -9.54 15.07
N THR A 77 -9.49 -8.86 15.34
CA THR A 77 -8.27 -8.95 14.53
C THR A 77 -7.22 -9.78 15.26
N VAL A 78 -6.59 -10.73 14.55
CA VAL A 78 -5.41 -11.45 15.02
C VAL A 78 -4.15 -10.76 14.49
N ILE A 79 -3.24 -10.41 15.39
CA ILE A 79 -1.96 -9.76 15.10
C ILE A 79 -0.85 -10.68 15.60
N GLU A 80 -0.06 -11.26 14.68
CA GLU A 80 1.08 -12.11 15.03
C GLU A 80 2.24 -11.22 15.52
N THR A 81 2.76 -11.52 16.70
CA THR A 81 3.77 -10.75 17.43
C THR A 81 4.97 -11.64 17.72
N PRO A 82 5.85 -11.91 16.73
CA PRO A 82 7.09 -12.64 16.98
C PRO A 82 7.95 -11.85 17.98
N PRO A 83 8.70 -12.52 18.87
CA PRO A 83 9.49 -11.86 19.90
C PRO A 83 10.45 -10.83 19.30
N MET A 84 10.56 -9.67 19.93
CA MET A 84 11.51 -8.63 19.52
C MET A 84 12.86 -8.88 20.18
N ILE A 85 13.97 -8.66 19.47
CA ILE A 85 15.29 -8.60 20.11
C ILE A 85 15.59 -7.15 20.47
N VAL A 86 16.01 -6.93 21.71
CA VAL A 86 16.56 -5.66 22.18
C VAL A 86 18.05 -5.60 21.83
N VAL A 87 18.46 -4.51 21.18
CA VAL A 87 19.79 -4.37 20.54
C VAL A 87 20.53 -3.10 20.91
N GLY A 88 19.99 -2.31 21.82
CA GLY A 88 20.60 -1.06 22.25
C GLY A 88 19.64 -0.17 23.02
N LEU A 89 20.15 1.00 23.41
CA LEU A 89 19.47 1.98 24.23
C LEU A 89 19.87 3.39 23.79
N VAL A 90 18.90 4.32 23.83
CA VAL A 90 19.04 5.73 23.50
C VAL A 90 18.64 6.55 24.72
N GLY A 91 19.55 7.40 25.19
CA GLY A 91 19.27 8.40 26.20
C GLY A 91 18.83 9.71 25.56
N TYR A 92 17.77 10.32 26.08
CA TYR A 92 17.31 11.66 25.68
C TYR A 92 17.49 12.64 26.83
N ILE A 93 18.13 13.77 26.52
CA ILE A 93 18.20 14.94 27.39
C ILE A 93 17.10 15.93 27.01
N GLU A 94 16.45 16.51 28.00
CA GLU A 94 15.52 17.62 27.81
C GLU A 94 16.29 18.93 27.61
N THR A 95 15.89 19.69 26.60
CA THR A 95 16.48 21.01 26.30
C THR A 95 15.35 22.01 26.07
N PRO A 96 15.60 23.33 26.12
CA PRO A 96 14.57 24.33 25.81
C PRO A 96 13.94 24.21 24.41
N ARG A 97 14.58 23.46 23.49
CA ARG A 97 14.07 23.15 22.14
C ARG A 97 13.38 21.77 22.04
N GLY A 98 13.14 21.11 23.18
CA GLY A 98 12.59 19.75 23.30
C GLY A 98 13.64 18.66 23.54
N LEU A 99 13.23 17.40 23.43
CA LEU A 99 14.08 16.23 23.66
C LEU A 99 15.14 16.05 22.56
N ARG A 100 16.41 15.97 22.95
CA ARG A 100 17.56 15.67 22.08
C ARG A 100 18.18 14.34 22.48
N SER A 101 18.53 13.48 21.52
CA SER A 101 19.29 12.26 21.79
C SER A 101 20.71 12.62 22.23
N LEU A 102 21.13 12.11 23.40
CA LEU A 102 22.47 12.35 23.96
C LEU A 102 23.49 11.36 23.41
N THR A 103 23.21 10.06 23.56
CA THR A 103 24.05 8.93 23.14
C THR A 103 23.17 7.74 22.74
N THR A 104 23.76 6.78 22.03
CA THR A 104 23.10 5.53 21.65
C THR A 104 24.06 4.38 21.82
N VAL A 105 23.81 3.58 22.85
CA VAL A 105 24.53 2.34 23.13
C VAL A 105 23.91 1.23 22.28
N TRP A 106 24.73 0.39 21.67
CA TRP A 106 24.31 -0.85 21.01
C TRP A 106 24.87 -2.07 21.74
N ALA A 107 24.17 -3.18 21.61
CA ALA A 107 24.65 -4.49 22.01
C ALA A 107 25.79 -4.98 21.09
N GLU A 108 26.50 -6.04 21.48
CA GLU A 108 27.67 -6.56 20.76
C GLU A 108 27.25 -7.34 19.51
N HIS A 109 26.35 -8.31 19.67
CA HIS A 109 25.96 -9.27 18.66
C HIS A 109 24.66 -8.85 17.95
N LEU A 110 24.83 -8.01 16.92
CA LEU A 110 23.71 -7.56 16.10
C LEU A 110 23.36 -8.54 14.97
N SER A 111 22.10 -8.96 14.92
CA SER A 111 21.59 -9.89 13.90
C SER A 111 21.70 -9.35 12.47
N ASP A 112 21.89 -10.26 11.50
CA ASP A 112 21.96 -9.92 10.07
C ASP A 112 20.66 -9.28 9.55
N ASP A 113 19.51 -9.67 10.09
CA ASP A 113 18.22 -9.12 9.70
C ASP A 113 18.03 -7.66 10.16
N LEU A 114 18.69 -7.28 11.26
CA LEU A 114 18.87 -5.90 11.68
C LEU A 114 19.93 -5.19 10.82
N LYS A 115 21.09 -5.79 10.55
CA LYS A 115 22.14 -5.18 9.71
C LYS A 115 21.61 -4.85 8.30
N ARG A 116 20.71 -5.68 7.74
CA ARG A 116 19.91 -5.38 6.53
C ARG A 116 19.12 -4.06 6.60
N ARG A 117 18.86 -3.49 7.78
CA ARG A 117 18.20 -2.19 7.96
C ARG A 117 18.96 -1.08 7.24
N PHE A 118 20.29 -1.10 7.38
CA PHE A 118 21.24 -0.06 6.97
C PHE A 118 21.62 -0.12 5.48
N TYR A 119 21.19 -1.16 4.76
CA TYR A 119 21.46 -1.33 3.32
C TYR A 119 20.19 -1.25 2.47
N LYS A 120 20.29 -0.69 1.26
CA LYS A 120 19.25 -0.85 0.22
C LYS A 120 19.29 -2.28 -0.35
N ASN A 121 20.45 -2.72 -0.83
CA ASN A 121 20.72 -4.08 -1.27
C ASN A 121 21.77 -4.73 -0.36
N TRP A 122 21.39 -5.81 0.33
CA TRP A 122 22.28 -6.55 1.24
C TRP A 122 23.32 -7.41 0.49
N TYR A 123 22.89 -8.09 -0.57
CA TYR A 123 23.69 -9.10 -1.26
C TYR A 123 24.81 -8.49 -2.11
N LYS A 124 24.58 -7.31 -2.71
CA LYS A 124 25.62 -6.53 -3.42
C LYS A 124 26.51 -5.69 -2.48
N SER A 125 26.37 -5.80 -1.15
CA SER A 125 27.13 -4.99 -0.18
C SER A 125 28.28 -5.78 0.45
N LYS A 126 29.35 -5.07 0.88
CA LYS A 126 30.44 -5.64 1.68
C LYS A 126 30.05 -5.98 3.14
N LYS A 127 28.79 -5.77 3.54
CA LYS A 127 28.20 -6.10 4.87
C LYS A 127 28.96 -5.56 6.11
N LYS A 128 29.74 -4.47 5.97
CA LYS A 128 30.59 -3.89 7.04
C LYS A 128 29.86 -3.09 8.14
N ALA A 129 28.53 -3.12 8.21
CA ALA A 129 27.79 -2.43 9.26
C ALA A 129 28.12 -3.03 10.64
N PHE A 130 28.41 -2.16 11.61
CA PHE A 130 28.79 -2.49 13.00
C PHE A 130 30.08 -3.30 13.21
N THR A 131 30.87 -3.63 12.17
CA THR A 131 32.11 -4.40 12.38
C THR A 131 33.14 -3.67 13.26
N LYS A 132 33.27 -2.34 13.09
CA LYS A 132 34.11 -1.51 13.98
C LYS A 132 33.54 -1.37 15.39
N TYR A 133 32.22 -1.44 15.54
CA TYR A 133 31.56 -1.32 16.85
C TYR A 133 31.79 -2.59 17.68
N ALA A 134 31.58 -3.77 17.09
CA ALA A 134 31.89 -5.05 17.73
C ALA A 134 33.38 -5.14 18.12
N LYS A 135 34.31 -4.72 17.24
CA LYS A 135 35.74 -4.69 17.56
C LYS A 135 36.05 -3.79 18.79
N LYS A 136 35.45 -2.59 18.85
CA LYS A 136 35.57 -1.68 20.01
C LYS A 136 34.97 -2.27 21.30
N HIS A 137 33.93 -3.12 21.19
CA HIS A 137 33.34 -3.83 22.31
C HIS A 137 34.36 -4.80 22.94
N SER A 138 35.01 -5.63 22.09
CA SER A 138 35.99 -6.62 22.51
C SER A 138 37.34 -6.03 22.97
N GLU A 139 37.84 -4.98 22.30
CA GLU A 139 39.20 -4.45 22.54
C GLU A 139 39.38 -3.69 23.87
N ALA A 140 38.28 -3.25 24.50
CA ALA A 140 38.32 -2.41 25.70
C ALA A 140 37.44 -2.93 26.85
N SER A 141 37.11 -4.23 26.84
CA SER A 141 36.24 -4.90 27.84
C SER A 141 34.95 -4.11 28.16
N GLY A 142 34.28 -3.59 27.11
CA GLY A 142 33.04 -2.81 27.27
C GLY A 142 33.16 -1.46 28.01
N SER A 143 34.33 -1.06 28.54
CA SER A 143 34.51 0.16 29.37
C SER A 143 33.92 1.44 28.77
N SER A 144 34.08 1.63 27.46
CA SER A 144 33.51 2.79 26.75
C SER A 144 31.98 2.80 26.72
N ILE A 145 31.34 1.64 26.82
CA ILE A 145 29.88 1.47 26.88
C ILE A 145 29.38 1.67 28.30
N THR A 146 30.09 1.16 29.32
CA THR A 146 29.78 1.45 30.73
C THR A 146 29.76 2.97 30.97
N ARG A 147 30.78 3.69 30.47
CA ARG A 147 30.83 5.16 30.48
C ARG A 147 29.67 5.83 29.72
N GLU A 148 29.21 5.26 28.60
CA GLU A 148 28.04 5.77 27.87
C GLU A 148 26.73 5.51 28.62
N LEU A 149 26.59 4.38 29.32
CA LEU A 149 25.45 4.05 30.17
C LEU A 149 25.39 4.97 31.41
N GLU A 150 26.51 5.18 32.10
CA GLU A 150 26.65 6.15 33.19
C GLU A 150 26.29 7.58 32.75
N ARG A 151 26.77 7.99 31.56
CA ARG A 151 26.41 9.29 30.96
C ARG A 151 24.90 9.41 30.74
N ILE A 152 24.21 8.32 30.42
CA ILE A 152 22.74 8.31 30.28
C ILE A 152 22.08 8.40 31.66
N LYS A 153 22.54 7.60 32.65
CA LYS A 153 22.06 7.69 34.05
C LYS A 153 22.16 9.12 34.61
N LYS A 154 23.25 9.83 34.30
CA LYS A 154 23.53 11.20 34.82
C LYS A 154 22.74 12.32 34.14
N TYR A 155 22.53 12.27 32.82
CA TYR A 155 22.09 13.44 32.05
C TYR A 155 20.75 13.27 31.30
N CYS A 156 20.17 12.07 31.24
CA CYS A 156 18.96 11.82 30.46
C CYS A 156 17.70 11.79 31.32
N THR A 157 16.62 12.40 30.83
CA THR A 157 15.30 12.36 31.46
C THR A 157 14.45 11.21 30.92
N VAL A 158 14.64 10.85 29.64
CA VAL A 158 13.89 9.78 28.97
C VAL A 158 14.84 8.73 28.39
N VAL A 159 14.57 7.47 28.71
CA VAL A 159 15.33 6.31 28.22
C VAL A 159 14.47 5.51 27.25
N ARG A 160 15.05 5.13 26.11
CA ARG A 160 14.38 4.27 25.12
C ARG A 160 15.25 3.11 24.71
N VAL A 161 14.65 1.94 24.57
CA VAL A 161 15.29 0.75 24.03
C VAL A 161 15.14 0.69 22.52
N LEU A 162 16.19 0.29 21.82
CA LEU A 162 16.16 -0.08 20.41
C LEU A 162 15.80 -1.57 20.29
N ALA A 163 14.61 -1.85 19.78
CA ALA A 163 14.10 -3.20 19.58
C ALA A 163 13.81 -3.48 18.10
N HIS A 164 14.08 -4.70 17.63
CA HIS A 164 13.75 -5.12 16.27
C HIS A 164 12.92 -6.41 16.20
N THR A 165 12.03 -6.47 15.21
CA THR A 165 11.25 -7.67 14.89
C THR A 165 12.13 -8.82 14.37
N GLN A 166 11.83 -10.05 14.76
CA GLN A 166 12.37 -11.27 14.12
C GLN A 166 11.52 -11.68 12.90
N ILE A 167 11.66 -10.97 11.78
CA ILE A 167 10.73 -11.12 10.64
C ILE A 167 10.77 -12.50 9.97
N ARG A 168 11.90 -13.22 10.01
CA ARG A 168 12.01 -14.60 9.47
C ARG A 168 11.11 -15.63 10.17
N LYS A 169 10.69 -15.38 11.41
CA LYS A 169 9.76 -16.26 12.11
C LYS A 169 8.32 -16.14 11.58
N THR A 170 8.02 -15.13 10.77
CA THR A 170 6.69 -14.90 10.16
C THR A 170 6.64 -15.43 8.72
N PRO A 171 5.47 -15.75 8.14
CA PRO A 171 5.33 -16.21 6.75
C PRO A 171 5.54 -15.10 5.68
N LEU A 172 6.35 -14.08 5.99
CA LEU A 172 6.57 -12.91 5.15
C LEU A 172 7.83 -13.07 4.28
N LYS A 173 7.72 -12.74 2.98
CA LYS A 173 8.87 -12.74 2.05
C LYS A 173 9.97 -11.72 2.42
N GLN A 174 9.67 -10.73 3.27
CA GLN A 174 10.60 -9.67 3.65
C GLN A 174 11.59 -10.16 4.71
N LYS A 175 12.89 -10.18 4.38
CA LYS A 175 13.97 -10.57 5.33
C LYS A 175 14.58 -9.40 6.12
N LYS A 176 14.13 -8.17 5.87
CA LYS A 176 14.67 -6.93 6.47
C LYS A 176 13.88 -6.57 7.72
N ALA A 177 14.52 -6.52 8.88
CA ALA A 177 13.83 -6.23 10.14
C ALA A 177 13.27 -4.80 10.24
N HIS A 178 12.29 -4.62 11.12
CA HIS A 178 11.79 -3.32 11.55
C HIS A 178 12.41 -2.97 12.90
N LEU A 179 13.27 -1.93 12.95
CA LEU A 179 13.90 -1.40 14.16
C LEU A 179 13.12 -0.20 14.70
N MET A 180 12.67 -0.22 15.96
CA MET A 180 12.00 0.91 16.62
C MET A 180 12.65 1.27 17.95
N GLU A 181 12.45 2.51 18.37
CA GLU A 181 12.57 2.90 19.78
C GLU A 181 11.28 2.48 20.51
N VAL A 182 11.42 1.86 21.68
CA VAL A 182 10.38 1.65 22.69
C VAL A 182 10.77 2.46 23.92
N GLN A 183 9.91 3.32 24.43
CA GLN A 183 10.21 4.05 25.67
C GLN A 183 10.04 3.13 26.88
N ILE A 184 10.94 3.24 27.85
CA ILE A 184 10.78 2.63 29.16
C ILE A 184 10.15 3.66 30.10
N ASN A 185 9.10 3.25 30.79
CA ASN A 185 8.43 4.02 31.83
C ASN A 185 8.51 3.25 33.17
N GLY A 186 8.29 3.95 34.29
CA GLY A 186 8.40 3.39 35.65
C GLY A 186 9.83 3.46 36.22
N GLY A 187 9.94 3.57 37.55
CA GLY A 187 11.21 3.63 38.28
C GLY A 187 12.06 4.88 38.04
N SER A 188 13.25 4.89 38.66
CA SER A 188 14.27 5.92 38.44
C SER A 188 14.98 5.78 37.09
N VAL A 189 15.72 6.80 36.66
CA VAL A 189 16.53 6.74 35.42
C VAL A 189 17.60 5.65 35.49
N ALA A 190 18.18 5.39 36.68
CA ALA A 190 19.17 4.34 36.87
C ALA A 190 18.58 2.94 36.62
N GLU A 191 17.43 2.65 37.26
CA GLU A 191 16.70 1.38 37.08
C GLU A 191 16.28 1.18 35.62
N LYS A 192 15.83 2.23 34.92
CA LYS A 192 15.49 2.17 33.48
C LYS A 192 16.67 1.77 32.62
N VAL A 193 17.87 2.28 32.92
CA VAL A 193 19.11 1.94 32.19
C VAL A 193 19.54 0.50 32.50
N GLU A 194 19.46 0.08 33.76
CA GLU A 194 19.82 -1.27 34.20
C GLU A 194 18.89 -2.33 33.60
N PHE A 195 17.57 -2.13 33.71
CA PHE A 195 16.55 -2.96 33.06
C PHE A 195 16.79 -3.08 31.55
N ALA A 196 17.10 -1.97 30.87
CA ALA A 196 17.41 -1.98 29.45
C ALA A 196 18.66 -2.78 29.11
N SER A 197 19.76 -2.60 29.86
CA SER A 197 21.00 -3.36 29.65
C SER A 197 20.81 -4.85 29.94
N GLY A 198 20.01 -5.19 30.96
CA GLY A 198 19.64 -6.57 31.27
C GLY A 198 18.83 -7.27 30.19
N LEU A 199 18.18 -6.52 29.29
CA LEU A 199 17.44 -7.02 28.12
C LEU A 199 18.30 -7.10 26.84
N PHE A 200 19.54 -6.63 26.81
CA PHE A 200 20.36 -6.67 25.59
C PHE A 200 20.49 -8.11 25.06
N GLU A 201 20.30 -8.24 23.75
CA GLU A 201 20.35 -9.49 22.97
C GLU A 201 19.26 -10.52 23.29
N LYS A 202 18.46 -10.30 24.32
CA LYS A 202 17.38 -11.20 24.75
C LYS A 202 16.08 -10.98 23.95
N PRO A 203 15.27 -12.04 23.77
CA PRO A 203 13.92 -11.92 23.26
C PRO A 203 12.99 -11.27 24.29
N VAL A 204 12.19 -10.32 23.81
CA VAL A 204 11.06 -9.74 24.54
C VAL A 204 9.77 -10.25 23.90
N GLU A 205 9.02 -11.02 24.68
CA GLU A 205 7.73 -11.60 24.32
C GLU A 205 6.59 -10.62 24.58
N VAL A 206 5.48 -10.79 23.86
CA VAL A 206 4.36 -9.85 23.96
C VAL A 206 3.64 -9.89 25.31
N ALA A 207 3.62 -11.06 25.97
CA ALA A 207 3.04 -11.24 27.31
C ALA A 207 3.77 -10.42 28.40
N SER A 208 5.05 -10.11 28.21
CA SER A 208 5.81 -9.22 29.12
C SER A 208 5.45 -7.73 28.98
N ILE A 209 4.63 -7.37 27.98
CA ILE A 209 4.28 -5.98 27.65
C ILE A 209 2.78 -5.74 27.81
N PHE A 210 1.94 -6.68 27.37
CA PHE A 210 0.48 -6.55 27.44
C PHE A 210 -0.15 -7.71 28.19
N GLU A 211 -1.10 -7.37 29.03
CA GLU A 211 -1.94 -8.31 29.75
C GLU A 211 -3.20 -8.63 28.91
N GLN A 212 -3.83 -9.79 29.18
CA GLN A 212 -5.21 -10.01 28.75
C GLN A 212 -6.11 -8.92 29.38
N ASP A 213 -7.15 -8.53 28.67
CA ASP A 213 -8.06 -7.46 29.09
C ASP A 213 -7.45 -6.05 29.20
N GLU A 214 -6.18 -5.84 28.81
CA GLU A 214 -5.66 -4.47 28.68
C GLU A 214 -6.30 -3.73 27.49
N MET A 215 -6.38 -2.40 27.59
CA MET A 215 -6.75 -1.50 26.49
C MET A 215 -5.49 -0.94 25.83
N ILE A 216 -5.29 -1.25 24.56
CA ILE A 216 -4.11 -0.86 23.79
C ILE A 216 -4.43 0.05 22.60
N ASP A 217 -3.43 0.80 22.17
CA ASP A 217 -3.48 1.65 21.00
C ASP A 217 -2.71 1.02 19.83
N VAL A 218 -3.33 1.02 18.66
CA VAL A 218 -2.85 0.32 17.48
C VAL A 218 -2.44 1.31 16.40
N ILE A 219 -1.14 1.46 16.20
CA ILE A 219 -0.54 2.45 15.31
C ILE A 219 -0.06 1.80 14.01
N ALA A 220 -0.71 2.15 12.90
CA ALA A 220 -0.41 1.56 11.59
C ALA A 220 -0.68 2.54 10.43
N VAL A 221 -0.25 2.17 9.23
CA VAL A 221 -0.57 2.89 8.00
C VAL A 221 -1.78 2.23 7.33
N THR A 222 -2.80 2.99 6.96
CA THR A 222 -4.03 2.47 6.36
C THR A 222 -3.79 1.79 4.99
N LYS A 223 -4.75 0.99 4.51
CA LYS A 223 -4.74 0.48 3.13
C LYS A 223 -4.70 1.67 2.16
N GLY A 224 -3.82 1.63 1.17
CA GLY A 224 -3.81 2.63 0.08
C GLY A 224 -4.94 2.36 -0.89
N LYS A 225 -5.59 3.43 -1.38
CA LYS A 225 -6.60 3.37 -2.46
C LYS A 225 -6.19 4.17 -3.71
N GLY A 226 -4.95 4.66 -3.77
CA GLY A 226 -4.46 5.49 -4.87
C GLY A 226 -5.05 6.89 -4.88
N PHE A 227 -5.16 7.49 -6.07
CA PHE A 227 -5.90 8.72 -6.30
C PHE A 227 -7.41 8.45 -6.19
N SER A 228 -8.17 9.37 -5.60
CA SER A 228 -9.61 9.22 -5.40
C SER A 228 -10.35 10.53 -5.58
N GLY A 229 -11.47 10.46 -6.32
CA GLY A 229 -12.40 11.58 -6.50
C GLY A 229 -13.09 11.98 -5.19
N VAL A 230 -13.63 13.20 -5.16
CA VAL A 230 -14.10 13.85 -3.92
C VAL A 230 -15.13 13.02 -3.16
N THR A 231 -16.11 12.44 -3.87
CA THR A 231 -17.16 11.59 -3.28
C THR A 231 -16.61 10.43 -2.46
N SER A 232 -15.61 9.70 -2.97
CA SER A 232 -15.04 8.53 -2.26
C SER A 232 -14.08 8.96 -1.15
N ARG A 233 -13.29 10.01 -1.38
CA ARG A 233 -12.27 10.51 -0.45
C ARG A 233 -12.87 11.23 0.76
N TRP A 234 -13.97 11.96 0.58
CA TRP A 234 -14.56 12.85 1.60
C TRP A 234 -16.01 12.52 1.96
N GLY A 235 -16.67 11.61 1.25
CA GLY A 235 -18.08 11.28 1.49
C GLY A 235 -19.05 12.38 1.07
N THR A 236 -18.68 13.23 0.09
CA THR A 236 -19.57 14.30 -0.39
C THR A 236 -20.79 13.73 -1.11
N LYS A 237 -21.96 14.35 -0.92
CA LYS A 237 -23.18 13.98 -1.67
C LYS A 237 -22.94 14.10 -3.18
N LYS A 238 -23.38 13.10 -3.94
CA LYS A 238 -23.36 13.14 -5.43
C LYS A 238 -24.34 14.21 -5.93
N LEU A 239 -24.00 14.87 -7.04
CA LEU A 239 -24.90 15.82 -7.69
C LEU A 239 -26.05 15.08 -8.44
N PRO A 240 -27.15 15.77 -8.79
CA PRO A 240 -28.26 15.16 -9.53
C PRO A 240 -27.81 14.47 -10.83
N ARG A 241 -28.51 13.41 -11.23
CA ARG A 241 -28.15 12.59 -12.42
C ARG A 241 -28.01 13.40 -13.71
N LYS A 242 -28.82 14.45 -13.88
CA LYS A 242 -28.82 15.35 -15.05
C LYS A 242 -27.70 16.42 -15.03
N THR A 243 -26.73 16.35 -14.11
CA THR A 243 -25.66 17.35 -14.01
C THR A 243 -24.65 17.22 -15.15
N HIS A 244 -24.51 18.26 -15.96
CA HIS A 244 -23.52 18.31 -17.05
C HIS A 244 -22.07 18.29 -16.51
N LYS A 245 -21.14 17.73 -17.29
CA LYS A 245 -19.73 17.49 -16.92
C LYS A 245 -19.56 16.69 -15.61
N GLY A 246 -20.40 15.67 -15.41
CA GLY A 246 -20.26 14.65 -14.36
C GLY A 246 -20.83 14.99 -12.98
N LEU A 247 -21.19 13.94 -12.22
CA LEU A 247 -21.95 13.99 -10.97
C LEU A 247 -21.15 13.71 -9.67
N ARG A 248 -19.90 13.24 -9.79
CA ARG A 248 -19.02 12.87 -8.64
C ARG A 248 -18.04 13.99 -8.25
N LYS A 249 -18.52 15.24 -8.33
CA LYS A 249 -17.77 16.48 -8.04
C LYS A 249 -18.47 17.29 -6.94
N VAL A 250 -17.77 18.29 -6.42
CA VAL A 250 -18.40 19.34 -5.58
C VAL A 250 -18.83 20.47 -6.52
N ALA A 251 -20.04 20.99 -6.33
CA ALA A 251 -20.59 22.03 -7.21
C ALA A 251 -19.92 23.41 -6.99
N CYS A 252 -19.81 23.83 -5.73
CA CYS A 252 -19.20 25.12 -5.35
C CYS A 252 -17.89 24.87 -4.59
N ILE A 253 -16.79 25.45 -5.07
CA ILE A 253 -15.44 25.28 -4.49
C ILE A 253 -14.99 26.45 -3.61
N GLY A 254 -15.82 27.48 -3.46
CA GLY A 254 -15.57 28.70 -2.72
C GLY A 254 -16.59 29.79 -3.09
N ALA A 255 -16.75 30.79 -2.24
CA ALA A 255 -17.40 32.04 -2.66
C ALA A 255 -16.44 32.85 -3.56
N TRP A 256 -16.89 33.97 -4.12
CA TRP A 256 -16.03 34.90 -4.87
C TRP A 256 -14.89 35.42 -3.98
N HIS A 257 -15.24 35.91 -2.79
CA HIS A 257 -14.29 36.40 -1.80
C HIS A 257 -14.21 35.41 -0.63
N PRO A 258 -13.01 34.99 -0.18
CA PRO A 258 -11.68 35.36 -0.70
C PRO A 258 -11.37 34.70 -2.05
N SER A 259 -10.55 35.35 -2.87
CA SER A 259 -10.20 34.96 -4.25
C SER A 259 -9.25 33.75 -4.36
N HIS A 260 -9.41 32.74 -3.50
CA HIS A 260 -8.66 31.49 -3.54
C HIS A 260 -9.50 30.33 -2.97
N VAL A 261 -9.22 29.11 -3.44
CA VAL A 261 -9.88 27.90 -2.90
C VAL A 261 -9.30 27.59 -1.52
N GLN A 262 -10.14 27.67 -0.47
CA GLN A 262 -9.70 27.34 0.89
C GLN A 262 -9.28 25.87 1.01
N TRP A 263 -8.21 25.62 1.78
CA TRP A 263 -7.70 24.28 2.12
C TRP A 263 -8.73 23.38 2.84
N THR A 264 -9.78 24.00 3.39
CA THR A 264 -10.92 23.35 4.07
C THR A 264 -11.89 22.65 3.11
N VAL A 265 -11.83 22.98 1.81
CA VAL A 265 -12.72 22.50 0.75
C VAL A 265 -12.33 21.08 0.33
N ALA A 266 -13.32 20.20 0.18
CA ALA A 266 -13.10 18.82 -0.24
C ALA A 266 -12.63 18.75 -1.71
N ARG A 267 -11.38 18.33 -1.92
CA ARG A 267 -10.76 18.13 -3.26
C ARG A 267 -10.35 16.67 -3.49
N ALA A 268 -10.21 16.27 -4.75
CA ALA A 268 -9.69 14.96 -5.15
C ALA A 268 -8.21 14.80 -4.77
N GLY A 269 -7.67 13.59 -4.84
CA GLY A 269 -6.28 13.29 -4.51
C GLY A 269 -6.12 11.96 -3.78
N GLN A 270 -4.95 11.73 -3.17
CA GLN A 270 -4.64 10.50 -2.44
C GLN A 270 -5.71 10.16 -1.37
N ASP A 271 -6.22 8.94 -1.42
CA ASP A 271 -6.96 8.31 -0.31
C ASP A 271 -6.26 7.04 0.20
N GLY A 272 -6.33 6.84 1.51
CA GLY A 272 -5.61 5.79 2.20
C GLY A 272 -4.09 5.93 2.16
N TYR A 273 -3.41 4.93 2.70
CA TYR A 273 -1.97 4.97 2.97
C TYR A 273 -1.55 6.13 3.88
N HIS A 274 -2.38 6.44 4.88
CA HIS A 274 -2.11 7.45 5.90
C HIS A 274 -1.69 6.79 7.21
N HIS A 275 -0.81 7.43 7.99
CA HIS A 275 -0.54 7.01 9.38
C HIS A 275 -1.77 7.30 10.25
N ARG A 276 -2.15 6.33 11.09
CA ARG A 276 -3.24 6.45 12.07
C ARG A 276 -2.83 5.76 13.37
N THR A 277 -3.13 6.43 14.48
CA THR A 277 -3.27 5.82 15.80
C THR A 277 -4.75 5.47 15.94
N SER A 278 -5.07 4.18 16.05
CA SER A 278 -6.42 3.72 16.38
C SER A 278 -6.42 3.38 17.86
N CYS A 279 -7.11 4.17 18.67
CA CYS A 279 -7.02 4.07 20.12
C CYS A 279 -8.03 3.07 20.70
N ASN A 280 -7.80 2.65 21.93
CA ASN A 280 -8.78 1.96 22.78
C ASN A 280 -9.26 0.60 22.22
N HIS A 281 -8.35 -0.23 21.71
CA HIS A 281 -8.63 -1.62 21.38
C HIS A 281 -8.44 -2.52 22.61
N LYS A 282 -9.51 -3.20 23.04
CA LYS A 282 -9.44 -4.22 24.09
C LYS A 282 -8.70 -5.45 23.57
N VAL A 283 -7.74 -5.96 24.35
CA VAL A 283 -7.10 -7.27 24.14
C VAL A 283 -8.03 -8.34 24.71
N TYR A 284 -8.37 -9.34 23.92
CA TYR A 284 -9.22 -10.47 24.33
C TYR A 284 -8.44 -11.75 24.61
N ARG A 285 -7.26 -11.91 24.00
CA ARG A 285 -6.33 -12.99 24.32
C ARG A 285 -4.93 -12.57 23.89
N VAL A 286 -3.95 -12.87 24.74
CA VAL A 286 -2.54 -12.97 24.36
C VAL A 286 -2.25 -14.46 24.29
N GLY A 287 -2.11 -15.02 23.09
CA GLY A 287 -1.95 -16.46 22.89
C GLY A 287 -0.50 -16.82 22.56
N SER A 288 0.01 -17.90 23.16
CA SER A 288 1.33 -18.45 22.83
C SER A 288 1.32 -19.11 21.44
N GLY A 289 2.41 -18.95 20.70
CA GLY A 289 2.63 -19.68 19.45
C GLY A 289 2.92 -21.18 19.63
N THR A 290 3.36 -21.60 20.83
CA THR A 290 3.70 -23.01 21.14
C THR A 290 2.52 -23.87 21.55
N ASP A 291 1.41 -23.25 21.96
CA ASP A 291 0.23 -23.95 22.46
C ASP A 291 -0.70 -24.40 21.30
N GLU A 292 -0.85 -25.71 21.15
CA GLU A 292 -1.76 -26.33 20.17
C GLU A 292 -3.25 -25.99 20.44
N GLY A 293 -3.58 -25.67 21.69
CA GLY A 293 -4.88 -25.22 22.15
C GLY A 293 -5.08 -23.70 22.13
N ASN A 294 -4.21 -22.91 21.51
CA ASN A 294 -4.26 -21.44 21.66
C ASN A 294 -5.56 -20.76 21.17
N ALA A 295 -6.45 -21.47 20.47
CA ALA A 295 -7.81 -21.04 20.14
C ALA A 295 -8.95 -21.92 20.69
N SER A 296 -8.67 -22.87 21.59
CA SER A 296 -9.69 -23.52 22.43
C SER A 296 -10.13 -22.60 23.59
N THR A 297 -11.17 -22.99 24.31
CA THR A 297 -11.68 -22.29 25.49
C THR A 297 -12.13 -23.32 26.54
N GLU A 298 -12.48 -22.89 27.74
CA GLU A 298 -13.06 -23.77 28.77
C GLU A 298 -14.39 -24.42 28.32
N PHE A 299 -15.13 -23.73 27.44
CA PHE A 299 -16.41 -24.20 26.88
C PHE A 299 -16.23 -24.98 25.56
N ASP A 300 -15.14 -24.76 24.83
CA ASP A 300 -14.80 -25.43 23.57
C ASP A 300 -13.45 -26.14 23.73
N VAL A 301 -13.53 -27.36 24.26
CA VAL A 301 -12.40 -28.26 24.57
C VAL A 301 -11.68 -28.75 23.30
N SER A 302 -12.22 -28.48 22.11
CA SER A 302 -11.63 -28.89 20.82
C SER A 302 -10.23 -28.29 20.66
N LYS A 303 -9.19 -29.12 20.67
CA LYS A 303 -7.80 -28.68 20.41
C LYS A 303 -7.70 -28.06 19.02
N LYS A 304 -7.55 -26.73 18.97
CA LYS A 304 -7.47 -25.96 17.74
C LYS A 304 -6.59 -24.73 17.92
N THR A 305 -5.81 -24.43 16.89
CA THR A 305 -4.97 -23.23 16.84
C THR A 305 -5.71 -22.06 16.21
N ILE A 306 -5.25 -20.83 16.46
CA ILE A 306 -5.83 -19.59 15.92
C ILE A 306 -5.76 -19.49 14.38
N THR A 307 -4.98 -20.35 13.74
CA THR A 307 -4.85 -20.41 12.27
C THR A 307 -6.10 -21.07 11.69
N PRO A 308 -6.94 -20.36 10.89
CA PRO A 308 -8.15 -20.95 10.35
C PRO A 308 -7.83 -22.05 9.31
N MET A 309 -8.78 -22.93 9.03
CA MET A 309 -8.60 -23.98 8.01
C MET A 309 -8.15 -23.38 6.66
N GLY A 310 -7.03 -23.88 6.12
CA GLY A 310 -6.40 -23.35 4.89
C GLY A 310 -5.55 -22.08 5.10
N GLY A 311 -5.34 -21.66 6.35
CA GLY A 311 -4.56 -20.49 6.73
C GLY A 311 -5.30 -19.17 6.59
N PHE A 312 -4.75 -18.09 7.18
CA PHE A 312 -5.30 -16.76 6.97
C PHE A 312 -5.08 -16.32 5.52
N VAL A 313 -6.18 -16.13 4.77
CA VAL A 313 -6.16 -15.76 3.33
C VAL A 313 -5.20 -14.62 3.02
N ARG A 314 -4.21 -14.88 2.15
CA ARG A 314 -3.10 -13.97 1.76
C ARG A 314 -2.10 -13.61 2.87
N TYR A 315 -2.19 -14.19 4.06
CA TYR A 315 -1.17 -14.13 5.11
C TYR A 315 -0.34 -15.41 5.11
N GLY A 316 -0.95 -16.52 5.54
CA GLY A 316 -0.30 -17.79 5.86
C GLY A 316 -0.80 -18.32 7.20
N GLU A 317 -0.03 -19.22 7.80
CA GLU A 317 -0.21 -19.72 9.17
C GLU A 317 0.33 -18.69 10.19
N VAL A 318 -0.23 -18.69 11.40
CA VAL A 318 0.33 -17.98 12.57
C VAL A 318 1.03 -19.02 13.42
N LYS A 319 2.35 -18.86 13.64
CA LYS A 319 3.20 -19.80 14.40
C LYS A 319 3.87 -19.19 15.62
N ASN A 320 3.86 -17.87 15.70
CA ASN A 320 4.35 -17.13 16.85
C ASN A 320 3.17 -16.69 17.71
N ASP A 321 3.50 -16.17 18.89
CA ASP A 321 2.55 -15.53 19.78
C ASP A 321 1.72 -14.48 19.04
N PHE A 322 0.50 -14.26 19.51
CA PHE A 322 -0.41 -13.30 18.90
C PHE A 322 -1.21 -12.53 19.93
N VAL A 323 -1.60 -11.32 19.53
CA VAL A 323 -2.58 -10.52 20.25
C VAL A 323 -3.89 -10.54 19.46
N MET A 324 -4.95 -11.01 20.10
CA MET A 324 -6.31 -10.93 19.57
C MET A 324 -6.99 -9.66 20.11
N VAL A 325 -7.32 -8.73 19.22
CA VAL A 325 -7.91 -7.43 19.59
C VAL A 325 -9.34 -7.28 19.10
N LYS A 326 -10.17 -6.61 19.90
CA LYS A 326 -11.55 -6.24 19.58
C LYS A 326 -11.63 -5.41 18.29
N GLY A 327 -12.49 -5.84 17.37
CA GLY A 327 -12.84 -5.13 16.15
C GLY A 327 -11.76 -5.13 15.08
N SER A 328 -11.82 -4.13 14.20
CA SER A 328 -10.93 -3.99 13.04
C SER A 328 -9.82 -2.96 13.31
N VAL A 329 -8.58 -3.30 12.98
CA VAL A 329 -7.43 -2.37 13.09
C VAL A 329 -6.99 -1.79 11.73
N PRO A 330 -6.27 -0.64 11.68
CA PRO A 330 -5.89 0.00 10.42
C PRO A 330 -4.94 -0.84 9.57
N GLY A 331 -5.17 -0.85 8.25
CA GLY A 331 -4.24 -1.45 7.28
C GLY A 331 -4.60 -2.84 6.78
N VAL A 332 -3.78 -3.31 5.83
CA VAL A 332 -3.92 -4.62 5.16
C VAL A 332 -3.27 -5.74 5.97
N LYS A 333 -3.61 -6.99 5.66
CA LYS A 333 -2.86 -8.18 6.12
C LYS A 333 -1.37 -8.05 5.74
N LYS A 334 -0.47 -8.72 6.48
CA LYS A 334 1.00 -8.63 6.34
C LYS A 334 1.62 -7.28 6.71
N ARG A 335 0.82 -6.27 7.10
CA ARG A 335 1.34 -4.96 7.49
C ARG A 335 1.92 -5.00 8.90
N VAL A 336 3.12 -4.46 9.06
CA VAL A 336 3.69 -4.17 10.38
C VAL A 336 2.87 -3.08 11.09
N MET A 337 2.60 -3.32 12.36
CA MET A 337 1.80 -2.51 13.26
C MET A 337 2.62 -2.27 14.52
N THR A 338 2.50 -1.10 15.12
CA THR A 338 3.06 -0.84 16.45
C THR A 338 1.91 -0.79 17.44
N LEU A 339 1.90 -1.75 18.35
CA LEU A 339 1.01 -1.81 19.49
C LEU A 339 1.65 -1.00 20.62
N ARG A 340 0.89 -0.14 21.30
CA ARG A 340 1.36 0.70 22.41
C ARG A 340 0.34 0.59 23.54
N LYS A 341 0.77 0.64 24.80
CA LYS A 341 -0.16 0.85 25.93
C LYS A 341 -0.96 2.14 25.71
N SER A 342 -2.15 2.23 26.32
CA SER A 342 -3.00 3.43 26.18
C SER A 342 -2.28 4.69 26.69
N MET A 343 -2.61 5.84 26.10
CA MET A 343 -2.19 7.14 26.63
C MET A 343 -2.92 7.53 27.93
N TRP A 344 -4.06 6.90 28.21
CA TRP A 344 -4.97 7.27 29.28
C TRP A 344 -5.22 6.10 30.22
N THR A 345 -5.34 6.38 31.51
CA THR A 345 -5.91 5.43 32.48
C THR A 345 -7.40 5.27 32.18
N HIS A 346 -7.83 4.04 31.90
CA HIS A 346 -9.23 3.78 31.58
C HIS A 346 -10.03 3.41 32.83
N THR A 347 -11.02 4.23 33.16
CA THR A 347 -11.92 4.03 34.32
C THR A 347 -13.32 3.53 33.91
N SER A 348 -13.67 3.58 32.62
CA SER A 348 -15.01 3.17 32.15
C SER A 348 -15.23 1.66 32.31
N ARG A 349 -16.41 1.23 32.78
CA ARG A 349 -16.77 -0.19 32.95
C ARG A 349 -16.45 -1.06 31.72
N LYS A 350 -16.76 -0.58 30.50
CA LYS A 350 -16.45 -1.27 29.22
C LYS A 350 -14.95 -1.54 28.98
N ALA A 351 -14.07 -0.75 29.59
CA ALA A 351 -12.63 -0.93 29.47
C ALA A 351 -12.08 -1.89 30.56
N LEU A 352 -12.67 -1.86 31.75
CA LEU A 352 -12.30 -2.70 32.91
C LEU A 352 -12.99 -4.08 32.93
N GLU A 353 -14.00 -4.29 32.09
CA GLU A 353 -14.70 -5.55 31.85
C GLU A 353 -13.72 -6.70 31.56
N LYS A 354 -13.73 -7.75 32.38
CA LYS A 354 -13.00 -9.00 32.09
C LYS A 354 -13.67 -9.74 30.93
N VAL A 355 -12.89 -10.48 30.13
CA VAL A 355 -13.41 -11.13 28.91
C VAL A 355 -13.16 -12.63 28.92
N ASP A 356 -14.23 -13.34 29.25
CA ASP A 356 -14.28 -14.80 29.18
C ASP A 356 -14.78 -15.22 27.78
N LEU A 357 -13.95 -15.96 27.07
CA LEU A 357 -14.22 -16.41 25.70
C LEU A 357 -14.90 -17.77 25.71
N LYS A 358 -16.05 -17.90 25.06
CA LYS A 358 -16.76 -19.17 24.88
C LYS A 358 -16.33 -19.89 23.62
N TRP A 359 -16.07 -19.17 22.54
CA TRP A 359 -15.71 -19.78 21.25
C TRP A 359 -14.88 -18.84 20.38
N ILE A 360 -13.98 -19.41 19.59
CA ILE A 360 -13.17 -18.71 18.59
C ILE A 360 -13.35 -19.43 17.25
N ASP A 361 -13.72 -18.69 16.20
CA ASP A 361 -14.02 -19.26 14.88
C ASP A 361 -12.75 -19.60 14.08
N THR A 362 -12.43 -20.88 13.96
CA THR A 362 -11.29 -21.42 13.18
C THR A 362 -11.71 -21.90 11.77
N SER A 363 -12.96 -21.70 11.36
CA SER A 363 -13.43 -22.08 10.03
C SER A 363 -12.68 -21.38 8.89
N SER A 364 -12.62 -22.03 7.71
CA SER A 364 -11.99 -21.44 6.52
C SER A 364 -12.52 -20.04 6.21
N LYS A 365 -11.61 -19.07 6.11
CA LYS A 365 -11.91 -17.71 5.64
C LYS A 365 -11.73 -17.55 4.12
N PHE A 366 -11.51 -18.66 3.40
CA PHE A 366 -11.46 -18.74 1.94
C PHE A 366 -12.74 -19.41 1.45
N GLY A 367 -13.71 -18.59 1.02
CA GLY A 367 -15.09 -19.02 0.82
C GLY A 367 -15.88 -19.00 2.14
N HIS A 368 -16.93 -19.82 2.22
CA HIS A 368 -17.74 -20.02 3.41
C HIS A 368 -17.27 -21.30 4.13
N GLY A 369 -16.62 -21.15 5.28
CA GLY A 369 -16.16 -22.29 6.08
C GLY A 369 -17.29 -22.89 6.90
N ALA A 370 -17.66 -24.14 6.61
CA ALA A 370 -18.66 -24.88 7.37
C ALA A 370 -18.09 -25.58 8.62
N TYR A 371 -16.83 -26.01 8.56
CA TYR A 371 -16.14 -26.79 9.61
C TYR A 371 -15.12 -25.95 10.37
N GLN A 372 -14.93 -26.24 11.65
CA GLN A 372 -13.92 -25.64 12.52
C GLN A 372 -12.57 -26.36 12.44
N THR A 373 -12.59 -27.70 12.28
CA THR A 373 -11.37 -28.53 12.24
C THR A 373 -11.26 -29.43 11.01
N PRO A 374 -10.04 -29.86 10.61
CA PRO A 374 -9.86 -30.88 9.58
C PRO A 374 -10.45 -32.25 9.95
N ALA A 375 -10.52 -32.58 11.24
CA ALA A 375 -11.09 -33.83 11.74
C ALA A 375 -12.62 -33.86 11.52
N GLU A 376 -13.32 -32.81 11.95
CA GLU A 376 -14.75 -32.59 11.73
C GLU A 376 -15.11 -32.65 10.24
N LYS A 377 -14.32 -31.99 9.37
CA LYS A 377 -14.51 -32.07 7.91
C LYS A 377 -14.35 -33.49 7.37
N ARG A 378 -13.41 -34.28 7.90
CA ARG A 378 -13.20 -35.68 7.48
C ARG A 378 -14.35 -36.57 7.97
N ALA A 379 -14.80 -36.38 9.21
CA ALA A 379 -15.96 -37.11 9.77
C ALA A 379 -17.24 -36.85 8.95
N PHE A 380 -17.51 -35.59 8.57
CA PHE A 380 -18.68 -35.24 7.78
C PHE A 380 -18.62 -35.77 6.33
N LEU A 381 -17.46 -35.70 5.67
CA LEU A 381 -17.32 -36.10 4.26
C LEU A 381 -17.10 -37.60 4.05
N GLY A 382 -16.78 -38.36 5.11
CA GLY A 382 -16.43 -39.76 5.02
C GLY A 382 -15.16 -40.03 4.21
N THR A 383 -15.03 -41.26 3.71
CA THR A 383 -13.92 -41.69 2.85
C THR A 383 -14.11 -41.19 1.42
N LEU A 384 -13.17 -40.37 0.93
CA LEU A 384 -13.21 -39.86 -0.45
C LEU A 384 -12.30 -40.71 -1.35
N LYS A 385 -12.58 -40.70 -2.67
CA LYS A 385 -11.80 -41.44 -3.69
C LYS A 385 -10.27 -41.25 -3.58
N LYS A 386 -9.82 -40.05 -3.22
CA LYS A 386 -8.40 -39.73 -3.02
C LYS A 386 -7.76 -40.42 -1.82
N ASP A 387 -8.55 -40.71 -0.78
CA ASP A 387 -8.06 -41.29 0.47
C ASP A 387 -7.90 -42.82 0.29
N LEU A 388 -8.79 -43.46 -0.49
CA LEU A 388 -8.63 -44.86 -0.96
C LEU A 388 -7.35 -45.06 -1.78
N VAL A 389 -7.04 -44.12 -2.68
CA VAL A 389 -5.80 -44.17 -3.50
C VAL A 389 -4.55 -44.08 -2.60
N GLN A 390 -4.59 -43.26 -1.54
CA GLN A 390 -3.48 -43.19 -0.58
C GLN A 390 -3.28 -44.51 0.17
N GLN A 391 -4.37 -45.16 0.61
CA GLN A 391 -4.32 -46.47 1.27
C GLN A 391 -3.70 -47.54 0.34
N SER A 392 -4.08 -47.58 -0.94
CA SER A 392 -3.50 -48.52 -1.92
C SER A 392 -2.02 -48.26 -2.28
N SER A 393 -1.44 -47.16 -1.82
CA SER A 393 -0.06 -46.74 -2.15
C SER A 393 0.94 -46.92 -1.00
N GLN A 394 0.48 -47.40 0.16
CA GLN A 394 1.36 -47.80 1.27
C GLN A 394 1.65 -49.31 1.16
N PRO A 395 2.92 -49.76 1.28
CA PRO A 395 3.21 -51.18 1.34
C PRO A 395 2.59 -51.78 2.61
N PRO A 396 2.07 -53.02 2.57
CA PRO A 396 1.52 -53.66 3.75
C PRO A 396 2.62 -53.85 4.80
N VAL A 397 2.36 -53.37 6.02
CA VAL A 397 3.18 -53.71 7.19
C VAL A 397 2.91 -55.17 7.51
N GLN A 398 3.94 -56.01 7.51
CA GLN A 398 3.83 -57.39 7.95
C GLN A 398 3.74 -57.40 9.48
N GLU A 399 2.58 -57.73 10.02
CA GLU A 399 2.45 -58.17 11.41
C GLU A 399 3.09 -59.57 11.50
N THR A 400 4.17 -59.67 12.29
CA THR A 400 4.79 -60.95 12.66
C THR A 400 4.17 -61.43 13.96
N ASP A 401 3.11 -62.23 13.88
CA ASP A 401 2.66 -63.02 15.03
C ASP A 401 3.69 -64.13 15.32
N GLU A 402 4.27 -64.09 16.51
CA GLU A 402 5.16 -65.14 17.02
C GLU A 402 4.34 -66.31 17.59
N LEU A 403 4.44 -67.49 16.98
CA LEU A 403 4.17 -68.77 17.65
C LEU A 403 5.15 -69.85 17.17
N ASP A 404 5.66 -70.63 18.12
CA ASP A 404 6.69 -71.67 17.94
C ASP A 404 6.28 -72.84 17.03
N ILE A 405 7.27 -73.52 16.42
CA ILE A 405 7.63 -74.93 16.71
C ILE A 405 8.71 -75.50 15.75
N LEU A 406 9.85 -75.85 16.35
CA LEU A 406 10.90 -76.83 15.96
C LEU A 406 11.86 -76.59 14.75
N PRO A 407 13.15 -77.04 14.87
CA PRO A 407 14.20 -76.77 13.89
C PRO A 407 14.55 -77.95 12.98
N ARG A 408 15.09 -77.67 11.78
CA ARG A 408 16.03 -78.58 11.08
C ARG A 408 16.94 -77.83 10.09
N ARG A 409 18.20 -78.28 10.02
CA ARG A 409 19.23 -77.81 9.07
C ARG A 409 18.82 -78.11 7.61
N ILE A 410 19.33 -77.33 6.65
CA ILE A 410 20.25 -77.80 5.58
C ILE A 410 20.75 -76.59 4.73
N SER A 411 21.80 -76.84 3.95
CA SER A 411 22.79 -75.91 3.39
C SER A 411 22.47 -75.29 2.01
N HIS A 412 23.10 -74.13 1.75
CA HIS A 412 23.64 -73.62 0.47
C HIS A 412 22.72 -73.49 -0.77
N ILE A 413 22.82 -72.32 -1.45
CA ILE A 413 23.34 -72.19 -2.84
C ILE A 413 23.55 -70.70 -3.19
N ARG A 414 24.38 -70.42 -4.20
CA ARG A 414 24.85 -69.09 -4.67
C ARG A 414 23.92 -68.47 -5.74
N SER A 415 24.23 -67.21 -6.07
CA SER A 415 24.04 -66.53 -7.39
C SER A 415 22.61 -66.04 -7.74
N THR A 416 22.39 -64.99 -8.54
CA THR A 416 23.30 -64.07 -9.27
C THR A 416 22.63 -62.69 -9.52
N SER A 417 23.45 -61.73 -9.94
CA SER A 417 23.13 -60.41 -10.54
C SER A 417 21.87 -60.29 -11.42
N GLY A 418 21.22 -59.11 -11.38
CA GLY A 418 20.20 -58.70 -12.36
C GLY A 418 19.83 -57.21 -12.31
N THR A 419 20.61 -56.35 -12.96
CA THR A 419 20.31 -54.90 -13.12
C THR A 419 19.53 -54.65 -14.41
N ILE A 420 18.30 -54.13 -14.36
CA ILE A 420 17.61 -53.57 -15.55
C ILE A 420 16.93 -52.22 -15.25
N ALA A 421 17.02 -51.35 -16.27
CA ALA A 421 16.66 -49.94 -16.34
C ALA A 421 15.23 -49.53 -15.95
N GLY A 422 15.07 -48.24 -15.61
CA GLY A 422 13.78 -47.60 -15.37
C GLY A 422 13.07 -47.11 -16.64
N ALA A 423 11.76 -46.82 -16.51
CA ALA A 423 10.91 -46.34 -17.58
C ALA A 423 10.41 -44.90 -17.34
N ARG A 424 10.36 -44.10 -18.42
CA ARG A 424 9.82 -42.73 -18.43
C ARG A 424 8.28 -42.72 -18.47
N LEU A 425 7.66 -41.74 -17.83
CA LEU A 425 6.24 -41.42 -17.99
C LEU A 425 6.00 -40.50 -19.21
N PRO A 426 4.96 -40.73 -20.04
CA PRO A 426 4.52 -39.78 -21.06
C PRO A 426 3.55 -38.71 -20.49
N PRO A 427 3.48 -37.51 -21.10
CA PRO A 427 2.64 -36.41 -20.62
C PRO A 427 1.16 -36.57 -21.03
N ARG A 428 0.24 -36.14 -20.16
CA ARG A 428 -1.20 -36.07 -20.45
C ARG A 428 -1.56 -34.79 -21.20
N VAL A 429 -2.21 -34.95 -22.35
CA VAL A 429 -2.85 -33.87 -23.11
C VAL A 429 -4.15 -33.42 -22.40
N PHE A 430 -4.33 -32.11 -22.25
CA PHE A 430 -5.60 -31.50 -21.86
C PHE A 430 -6.33 -31.01 -23.11
N ALA A 431 -7.59 -31.39 -23.30
CA ALA A 431 -8.42 -30.92 -24.42
C ALA A 431 -9.81 -30.44 -23.96
N ALA A 432 -10.21 -29.31 -24.54
CA ALA A 432 -11.57 -28.82 -24.75
C ALA A 432 -12.62 -28.87 -23.61
N LEU A 433 -12.90 -27.69 -23.05
CA LEU A 433 -14.21 -27.35 -22.48
C LEU A 433 -15.20 -27.06 -23.63
N SER A 434 -16.44 -27.57 -23.55
CA SER A 434 -17.52 -27.20 -24.47
C SER A 434 -18.82 -26.78 -23.76
N SER A 435 -19.46 -25.77 -24.35
CA SER A 435 -20.85 -25.29 -24.22
C SER A 435 -21.65 -25.57 -22.93
N ARG A 436 -21.99 -24.49 -22.20
CA ARG A 436 -23.16 -24.43 -21.30
C ARG A 436 -24.37 -23.84 -22.05
N SER A 437 -25.47 -24.58 -22.09
CA SER A 437 -26.76 -24.11 -22.62
C SER A 437 -27.44 -23.13 -21.66
N ARG A 438 -28.28 -22.24 -22.22
CA ARG A 438 -29.16 -21.34 -21.47
C ARG A 438 -30.47 -22.07 -21.16
N THR A 439 -31.01 -21.88 -19.96
CA THR A 439 -32.41 -22.17 -19.64
C THR A 439 -33.17 -20.87 -19.39
N THR A 440 -34.30 -20.72 -20.07
CA THR A 440 -35.25 -19.61 -19.93
C THR A 440 -36.45 -20.07 -19.11
N ALA A 441 -36.85 -19.29 -18.10
CA ALA A 441 -38.09 -19.51 -17.34
C ALA A 441 -39.15 -18.46 -17.75
N PRO A 442 -40.46 -18.80 -17.72
CA PRO A 442 -41.51 -17.96 -18.30
C PRO A 442 -41.94 -16.80 -17.39
N ALA A 443 -42.53 -15.78 -18.00
CA ALA A 443 -43.14 -14.65 -17.31
C ALA A 443 -44.58 -14.97 -16.90
N VAL A 444 -44.98 -14.55 -15.70
CA VAL A 444 -46.37 -14.58 -15.22
C VAL A 444 -46.85 -13.14 -15.10
N ALA A 445 -47.93 -12.81 -15.82
CA ALA A 445 -48.60 -11.51 -15.71
C ALA A 445 -49.54 -11.49 -14.50
N ALA A 446 -49.56 -10.39 -13.76
CA ALA A 446 -50.53 -10.12 -12.70
C ALA A 446 -51.05 -8.69 -12.84
N SER A 447 -52.37 -8.54 -12.67
CA SER A 447 -53.14 -7.33 -12.91
C SER A 447 -52.96 -6.27 -11.80
N ILE A 448 -53.11 -5.00 -12.18
CA ILE A 448 -53.11 -3.85 -11.27
C ILE A 448 -54.52 -3.22 -11.32
N PRO A 449 -55.23 -3.05 -10.19
CA PRO A 449 -56.53 -2.39 -10.16
C PRO A 449 -56.41 -0.86 -10.24
N ALA A 450 -57.45 -0.21 -10.76
CA ALA A 450 -57.49 1.22 -11.04
C ALA A 450 -57.50 2.12 -9.78
N GLN A 451 -56.97 3.34 -9.91
CA GLN A 451 -57.15 4.43 -8.97
C GLN A 451 -57.81 5.65 -9.64
N ALA A 452 -58.55 6.40 -8.82
CA ALA A 452 -59.48 7.48 -9.20
C ALA A 452 -58.77 8.80 -9.65
N PRO A 453 -59.50 9.79 -10.20
CA PRO A 453 -58.92 10.80 -11.09
C PRO A 453 -58.25 12.00 -10.37
N PRO A 454 -57.31 12.71 -11.03
CA PRO A 454 -56.66 13.90 -10.48
C PRO A 454 -57.50 15.18 -10.66
N ALA A 455 -57.45 16.06 -9.65
CA ALA A 455 -58.11 17.36 -9.68
C ALA A 455 -57.42 18.37 -10.64
N ALA A 456 -58.22 19.34 -11.12
CA ALA A 456 -57.82 20.30 -12.15
C ALA A 456 -56.63 21.20 -11.78
N ARG A 457 -55.84 21.58 -12.79
CA ARG A 457 -54.68 22.47 -12.64
C ARG A 457 -54.78 23.63 -13.65
N ALA A 458 -54.57 24.85 -13.15
CA ALA A 458 -54.78 26.11 -13.89
C ALA A 458 -53.90 26.25 -15.17
N PRO A 459 -54.35 27.03 -16.18
CA PRO A 459 -53.65 27.18 -17.46
C PRO A 459 -52.34 27.99 -17.35
N PRO A 460 -51.36 27.73 -18.23
CA PRO A 460 -50.04 28.37 -18.16
C PRO A 460 -50.03 29.79 -18.77
N ARG A 461 -49.26 30.68 -18.13
CA ARG A 461 -49.01 32.04 -18.59
C ARG A 461 -48.12 32.03 -19.85
N GLN A 462 -48.53 32.70 -20.92
CA GLN A 462 -47.72 32.84 -22.13
C GLN A 462 -46.44 33.64 -21.84
N GLN A 463 -45.29 33.14 -22.30
CA GLN A 463 -44.08 33.93 -22.53
C GLN A 463 -43.59 33.65 -23.95
N LYS A 464 -43.40 34.71 -24.73
CA LYS A 464 -42.97 34.65 -26.13
C LYS A 464 -41.59 34.00 -26.22
N ARG A 465 -41.47 32.94 -27.02
CA ARG A 465 -40.17 32.53 -27.59
C ARG A 465 -39.86 33.47 -28.74
N GLY A 466 -38.74 34.18 -28.68
CA GLY A 466 -38.10 34.70 -29.88
C GLY A 466 -37.54 33.52 -30.68
N MET A 467 -37.84 33.47 -31.98
CA MET A 467 -37.18 32.57 -32.90
C MET A 467 -35.77 33.12 -33.18
N VAL A 468 -34.81 32.24 -33.45
CA VAL A 468 -33.44 32.64 -33.81
C VAL A 468 -33.38 32.62 -35.33
N ASP A 469 -33.09 33.76 -35.96
CA ASP A 469 -33.17 33.90 -37.42
C ASP A 469 -32.17 32.96 -38.13
N ASP A 470 -32.60 32.31 -39.21
CA ASP A 470 -31.83 31.27 -39.90
C ASP A 470 -30.48 31.78 -40.46
N ALA A 471 -30.38 33.09 -40.74
CA ALA A 471 -29.10 33.74 -41.11
C ALA A 471 -28.03 33.63 -40.01
N SER A 472 -28.44 33.66 -38.74
CA SER A 472 -27.52 33.47 -37.60
C SER A 472 -27.12 32.00 -37.40
N TYR A 473 -27.93 31.06 -37.88
CA TYR A 473 -27.58 29.64 -37.91
C TYR A 473 -26.64 29.30 -39.07
N LEU A 474 -26.87 29.87 -40.26
CA LEU A 474 -25.99 29.71 -41.43
C LEU A 474 -24.60 30.30 -41.17
N SER A 475 -24.51 31.52 -40.63
CA SER A 475 -23.21 32.12 -40.27
C SER A 475 -22.44 31.34 -39.20
N PHE A 476 -23.14 30.60 -38.32
CA PHE A 476 -22.51 29.68 -37.37
C PHE A 476 -21.96 28.43 -38.05
N LEU A 477 -22.67 27.87 -39.04
CA LEU A 477 -22.22 26.70 -39.81
C LEU A 477 -21.04 27.04 -40.73
N GLU A 478 -21.05 28.18 -41.41
CA GLU A 478 -19.91 28.63 -42.22
C GLU A 478 -18.67 28.86 -41.35
N LYS A 479 -18.84 29.50 -40.17
CA LYS A 479 -17.75 29.73 -39.21
C LYS A 479 -17.22 28.45 -38.57
N ALA A 480 -18.01 27.38 -38.51
CA ALA A 480 -17.58 26.07 -38.04
C ALA A 480 -16.85 25.25 -39.12
N ASN A 481 -17.09 25.53 -40.40
CA ASN A 481 -16.56 24.79 -41.55
C ASN A 481 -15.38 25.49 -42.25
N ALA A 482 -15.07 26.74 -41.90
CA ALA A 482 -13.91 27.46 -42.43
C ALA A 482 -12.57 26.80 -42.00
N PRO A 483 -11.64 26.50 -42.92
CA PRO A 483 -10.36 25.92 -42.58
C PRO A 483 -9.46 26.91 -41.82
N LEU A 484 -8.72 26.42 -40.83
CA LEU A 484 -7.82 27.22 -39.99
C LEU A 484 -6.54 27.63 -40.74
N GLY A 485 -6.58 28.76 -41.45
CA GLY A 485 -5.37 29.44 -41.92
C GLY A 485 -5.59 30.41 -43.09
N GLY A 486 -5.41 31.72 -42.84
CA GLY A 486 -5.24 32.75 -43.89
C GLY A 486 -6.01 34.06 -43.64
N GLY A 487 -5.30 35.19 -43.73
CA GLY A 487 -5.88 36.55 -43.75
C GLY A 487 -6.01 37.22 -42.37
N GLY A 488 -5.43 38.41 -42.19
CA GLY A 488 -5.41 39.11 -40.90
C GLY A 488 -5.75 40.61 -40.99
N SER A 489 -6.01 41.22 -39.83
CA SER A 489 -5.86 42.65 -39.56
C SER A 489 -5.84 42.90 -38.04
N GLU A 490 -5.19 43.99 -37.63
CA GLU A 490 -4.96 44.41 -36.24
C GLU A 490 -6.23 45.11 -35.68
N ALA A 491 -6.47 45.35 -34.38
CA ALA A 491 -5.74 45.13 -33.13
C ALA A 491 -6.79 44.68 -32.05
N GLN A 492 -6.62 44.71 -30.71
CA GLN A 492 -5.54 45.15 -29.79
C GLN A 492 -5.56 44.22 -28.55
N ALA A 493 -4.84 44.53 -27.45
CA ALA A 493 -4.46 43.52 -26.45
C ALA A 493 -4.81 43.82 -24.97
N SER A 494 -5.08 42.75 -24.21
CA SER A 494 -4.47 42.47 -22.89
C SER A 494 -4.91 41.09 -22.34
N GLY A 495 -3.99 40.34 -21.69
CA GLY A 495 -4.38 39.20 -20.82
C GLY A 495 -3.87 37.77 -21.15
N SER A 496 -2.57 37.57 -21.38
CA SER A 496 -1.85 36.26 -21.28
C SER A 496 -2.40 35.06 -22.08
N GLY A 497 -2.09 35.03 -23.38
CA GLY A 497 -2.21 33.83 -24.23
C GLY A 497 -0.92 33.01 -24.31
N LYS A 498 -1.02 31.71 -24.62
CA LYS A 498 0.12 30.78 -24.78
C LYS A 498 1.04 31.21 -25.94
N LYS A 499 2.30 31.58 -25.69
CA LYS A 499 3.38 31.33 -26.68
C LYS A 499 3.91 29.91 -26.49
N GLY A 500 4.05 29.18 -27.61
CA GLY A 500 4.82 27.95 -27.70
C GLY A 500 6.14 28.22 -28.42
N PHE A 501 7.10 27.32 -28.30
CA PHE A 501 8.32 27.32 -29.12
C PHE A 501 8.00 26.95 -30.58
N LYS A 502 8.80 27.44 -31.52
CA LYS A 502 8.63 27.25 -32.97
C LYS A 502 8.87 25.78 -33.37
N THR A 503 7.92 25.17 -34.08
CA THR A 503 7.97 23.76 -34.51
C THR A 503 8.17 23.56 -36.01
N VAL A 504 7.69 24.49 -36.85
CA VAL A 504 7.82 24.43 -38.31
C VAL A 504 8.15 25.84 -38.84
N ASP A 505 9.01 25.93 -39.86
CA ASP A 505 9.26 27.19 -40.58
C ASP A 505 8.12 27.57 -41.54
N GLU A 506 8.02 28.87 -41.84
CA GLU A 506 7.08 29.37 -42.85
C GLU A 506 7.39 28.75 -44.22
N GLY A 507 6.40 28.08 -44.82
CA GLY A 507 6.52 27.35 -46.08
C GLY A 507 6.98 25.89 -45.97
N ALA A 508 7.54 25.45 -44.83
CA ALA A 508 8.04 24.09 -44.66
C ALA A 508 6.92 23.05 -44.42
N LYS A 509 7.16 21.81 -44.84
CA LYS A 509 6.24 20.67 -44.65
C LYS A 509 6.96 19.53 -43.95
N VAL A 510 6.43 19.08 -42.80
CA VAL A 510 6.92 17.89 -42.09
C VAL A 510 6.84 16.65 -43.01
N PRO A 511 7.86 15.77 -43.07
CA PRO A 511 7.82 14.55 -43.87
C PRO A 511 6.58 13.69 -43.64
N GLY A 512 6.04 13.09 -44.71
CA GLY A 512 4.80 12.31 -44.66
C GLY A 512 4.89 11.06 -43.79
N VAL A 513 6.07 10.43 -43.72
CA VAL A 513 6.36 9.26 -42.88
C VAL A 513 6.20 9.60 -41.40
N ILE A 514 6.80 10.71 -40.96
CA ILE A 514 6.68 11.23 -39.59
C ILE A 514 5.22 11.58 -39.28
N ARG A 515 4.53 12.31 -40.18
CA ARG A 515 3.10 12.67 -39.99
C ARG A 515 2.20 11.44 -39.77
N LYS A 516 2.45 10.34 -40.47
CA LYS A 516 1.72 9.08 -40.29
C LYS A 516 2.12 8.35 -38.99
N ALA A 517 3.37 8.45 -38.57
CA ALA A 517 3.86 7.80 -37.35
C ALA A 517 3.37 8.48 -36.05
N ILE A 518 3.10 9.79 -36.08
CA ILE A 518 2.55 10.54 -34.93
C ILE A 518 1.01 10.52 -34.85
N GLU A 519 0.31 10.13 -35.92
CA GLU A 519 -1.15 10.16 -36.00
C GLU A 519 -1.79 9.20 -34.98
N GLY A 520 -2.56 9.75 -34.05
CA GLY A 520 -3.22 8.98 -32.99
C GLY A 520 -2.31 8.50 -31.86
N VAL A 521 -1.00 8.82 -31.88
CA VAL A 521 -0.04 8.44 -30.83
C VAL A 521 0.07 9.56 -29.79
N VAL A 522 -0.05 9.17 -28.51
CA VAL A 522 -0.02 10.08 -27.34
C VAL A 522 1.21 9.80 -26.50
N TYR A 523 1.91 10.85 -26.05
CA TYR A 523 3.04 10.69 -25.16
C TYR A 523 2.57 10.56 -23.70
N VAL A 524 2.78 9.38 -23.11
CA VAL A 524 2.32 8.99 -21.78
C VAL A 524 3.06 9.78 -20.69
N SER A 525 2.45 10.87 -20.23
CA SER A 525 2.93 11.80 -19.20
C SER A 525 1.74 12.36 -18.41
N GLU A 526 1.91 13.24 -17.41
CA GLU A 526 0.74 13.88 -16.77
C GLU A 526 -0.03 14.84 -17.71
N ALA A 527 0.49 15.12 -18.91
CA ALA A 527 -0.18 15.92 -19.93
C ALA A 527 -1.10 15.10 -20.87
N ASP A 528 -0.76 13.83 -21.15
CA ASP A 528 -1.40 12.99 -22.18
C ASP A 528 -1.64 13.74 -23.52
N GLU A 529 -0.67 14.54 -23.97
CA GLU A 529 -0.73 15.29 -25.25
C GLU A 529 -0.15 14.45 -26.40
N GLY A 530 -0.69 14.65 -27.61
CA GLY A 530 -0.21 14.01 -28.84
C GLY A 530 1.12 14.57 -29.32
N PHE A 531 1.81 13.82 -30.19
CA PHE A 531 3.03 14.32 -30.82
C PHE A 531 2.74 15.39 -31.88
N GLU A 532 3.51 16.48 -31.85
CA GLU A 532 3.50 17.56 -32.85
C GLU A 532 4.67 17.36 -33.83
N GLY A 533 4.44 17.52 -35.13
CA GLY A 533 5.49 17.38 -36.15
C GLY A 533 6.45 18.57 -36.18
N VAL A 534 7.73 18.31 -36.42
CA VAL A 534 8.81 19.30 -36.44
C VAL A 534 9.47 19.35 -37.82
N SER A 535 9.72 20.54 -38.35
CA SER A 535 10.58 20.78 -39.52
C SER A 535 11.20 22.17 -39.46
N LEU A 536 12.46 22.24 -39.01
CA LEU A 536 13.21 23.49 -38.81
C LEU A 536 14.49 23.48 -39.67
N GLY A 537 14.75 24.54 -40.42
CA GLY A 537 15.96 24.70 -41.22
C GLY A 537 17.16 25.03 -40.34
N THR A 538 18.30 24.39 -40.60
CA THR A 538 19.55 24.60 -39.85
C THR A 538 20.55 25.49 -40.58
N GLY A 539 20.31 25.81 -41.85
CA GLY A 539 21.15 26.68 -42.66
C GLY A 539 22.52 26.05 -42.94
N GLY A 540 22.52 24.82 -43.43
CA GLY A 540 23.71 24.03 -43.78
C GLY A 540 24.47 23.45 -42.58
N ARG A 541 24.16 23.89 -41.35
CA ARG A 541 24.69 23.27 -40.13
C ARG A 541 24.00 21.91 -39.94
N GLY A 542 24.77 20.87 -39.66
CA GLY A 542 24.25 19.52 -39.44
C GLY A 542 23.49 19.38 -38.12
N MET A 543 23.73 18.30 -37.37
CA MET A 543 23.07 18.11 -36.09
C MET A 543 23.59 19.10 -35.04
N VAL A 544 22.74 20.07 -34.71
CA VAL A 544 23.04 21.21 -33.82
C VAL A 544 23.34 20.82 -32.37
N ASP A 545 23.87 21.77 -31.60
CA ASP A 545 24.04 21.67 -30.15
C ASP A 545 22.84 22.29 -29.40
N GLY A 546 22.83 22.16 -28.07
CA GLY A 546 21.72 22.62 -27.23
C GLY A 546 21.50 24.13 -27.25
N GLU A 547 22.57 24.92 -27.43
CA GLU A 547 22.48 26.39 -27.51
C GLU A 547 21.94 26.83 -28.88
N SER A 548 22.49 26.33 -29.99
CA SER A 548 21.95 26.63 -31.33
C SER A 548 20.50 26.13 -31.50
N PHE A 549 20.14 25.01 -30.84
CA PHE A 549 18.76 24.53 -30.83
C PHE A 549 17.82 25.46 -30.04
N ALA A 550 18.29 26.09 -28.96
CA ALA A 550 17.51 27.06 -28.19
C ALA A 550 17.15 28.30 -29.04
N ASP A 551 18.09 28.79 -29.85
CA ASP A 551 17.86 29.90 -30.78
C ASP A 551 16.87 29.51 -31.88
N LEU A 552 17.03 28.34 -32.50
CA LEU A 552 16.15 27.83 -33.58
C LEU A 552 14.68 27.73 -33.15
N ILE A 553 14.41 27.29 -31.91
CA ILE A 553 13.05 27.14 -31.39
C ILE A 553 12.47 28.43 -30.76
N GLY A 554 13.28 29.49 -30.64
CA GLY A 554 12.91 30.77 -30.02
C GLY A 554 12.74 30.68 -28.50
N SER A 555 13.65 29.97 -27.83
CA SER A 555 13.67 29.82 -26.37
C SER A 555 14.12 31.12 -25.66
N PRO A 556 13.59 31.48 -24.47
CA PRO A 556 14.11 32.62 -23.72
C PRO A 556 15.54 32.37 -23.22
N ALA A 557 16.36 33.43 -23.23
CA ALA A 557 17.75 33.37 -22.79
C ALA A 557 17.89 32.82 -21.35
N GLY A 558 18.80 31.86 -21.16
CA GLY A 558 19.05 31.19 -19.88
C GLY A 558 18.33 29.85 -19.66
N CYS A 559 17.68 29.28 -20.68
CA CYS A 559 17.17 27.91 -20.63
C CYS A 559 18.24 26.89 -21.05
N GLU A 560 18.85 26.19 -20.09
CA GLU A 560 19.69 25.01 -20.36
C GLU A 560 18.87 23.89 -21.03
N ILE A 561 19.28 23.47 -22.23
CA ILE A 561 18.68 22.34 -22.96
C ILE A 561 19.58 21.12 -22.80
N GLU A 562 19.03 20.04 -22.24
CA GLU A 562 19.75 18.77 -22.08
C GLU A 562 19.59 17.90 -23.33
N ILE A 563 20.68 17.31 -23.80
CA ILE A 563 20.68 16.30 -24.88
C ILE A 563 20.63 14.91 -24.24
N LEU A 564 19.71 14.06 -24.68
CA LEU A 564 19.49 12.71 -24.17
C LEU A 564 19.60 11.66 -25.29
N ASP A 565 20.08 10.47 -24.93
CA ASP A 565 19.98 9.30 -25.79
C ASP A 565 18.51 8.82 -25.87
N ILE A 566 18.15 8.19 -26.99
CA ILE A 566 16.82 7.58 -27.19
C ILE A 566 16.48 6.58 -26.06
N SER A 567 17.46 5.83 -25.56
CA SER A 567 17.29 4.85 -24.46
C SER A 567 17.03 5.49 -23.10
N GLN A 568 17.39 6.77 -22.90
CA GLN A 568 17.10 7.53 -21.69
C GLN A 568 15.70 8.18 -21.75
N TRP A 569 15.24 8.52 -22.95
CA TRP A 569 13.90 9.09 -23.19
C TRP A 569 12.80 8.03 -23.26
N ASP A 570 13.07 6.89 -23.92
CA ASP A 570 12.14 5.77 -24.10
C ASP A 570 12.74 4.47 -23.52
N GLU A 571 12.78 4.38 -22.18
CA GLU A 571 13.28 3.20 -21.44
C GLU A 571 12.58 1.88 -21.81
N ARG A 572 11.43 1.93 -22.49
CA ARG A 572 10.58 0.78 -22.78
C ARG A 572 10.49 0.43 -24.27
N GLY A 573 10.96 1.30 -25.16
CA GLY A 573 10.78 1.15 -26.61
C GLY A 573 9.33 1.35 -27.06
N GLU A 574 8.49 2.07 -26.30
CA GLU A 574 7.07 2.30 -26.61
C GLU A 574 6.90 3.24 -27.83
N TYR A 575 7.89 4.10 -28.12
CA TYR A 575 7.87 5.08 -29.23
C TYR A 575 8.85 4.74 -30.36
N LYS A 576 9.40 3.52 -30.38
CA LYS A 576 10.29 3.04 -31.45
C LYS A 576 9.76 3.32 -32.88
N PRO A 577 8.46 3.15 -33.22
CA PRO A 577 7.96 3.47 -34.55
C PRO A 577 8.11 4.94 -34.98
N ILE A 578 8.11 5.87 -34.01
CA ILE A 578 8.36 7.30 -34.28
C ILE A 578 9.86 7.51 -34.55
N VAL A 579 10.74 6.90 -33.75
CA VAL A 579 12.20 6.97 -33.95
C VAL A 579 12.61 6.40 -35.31
N ASP A 580 12.06 5.24 -35.69
CA ASP A 580 12.35 4.60 -36.97
C ASP A 580 11.81 5.46 -38.13
N ALA A 581 10.58 6.01 -38.03
CA ALA A 581 10.04 6.95 -39.02
C ALA A 581 10.85 8.26 -39.18
N ILE A 582 11.53 8.70 -38.12
CA ILE A 582 12.43 9.87 -38.17
C ILE A 582 13.76 9.49 -38.83
N ARG A 583 14.29 8.29 -38.58
CA ARG A 583 15.48 7.77 -39.28
C ARG A 583 15.22 7.59 -40.78
N ASP A 584 14.06 7.07 -41.15
CA ASP A 584 13.65 6.91 -42.55
C ASP A 584 13.57 8.28 -43.25
N ALA A 585 13.06 9.31 -42.56
CA ALA A 585 13.02 10.69 -43.06
C ALA A 585 14.40 11.39 -43.07
N ALA A 586 15.33 10.94 -42.22
CA ALA A 586 16.72 11.42 -42.15
C ALA A 586 17.69 10.58 -42.99
N SER A 587 17.19 9.76 -43.94
CA SER A 587 18.01 8.86 -44.79
C SER A 587 18.98 7.95 -44.02
N GLY A 588 18.64 7.57 -42.78
CA GLY A 588 19.49 6.77 -41.89
C GLY A 588 20.42 7.57 -40.96
N GLY A 589 20.31 8.90 -40.93
CA GLY A 589 21.08 9.80 -40.08
C GLY A 589 20.85 9.64 -38.56
N ASP A 590 21.71 10.31 -37.78
CA ASP A 590 21.64 10.32 -36.31
C ASP A 590 20.34 11.01 -35.82
N VAL A 591 19.77 10.47 -34.74
CA VAL A 591 18.51 10.95 -34.13
C VAL A 591 18.77 11.18 -32.64
N ARG A 592 18.60 12.44 -32.20
CA ARG A 592 18.80 12.83 -30.80
C ARG A 592 17.51 13.32 -30.18
N VAL A 593 17.49 13.33 -28.85
CA VAL A 593 16.38 13.86 -28.07
C VAL A 593 16.83 15.10 -27.30
N TYR A 594 16.22 16.25 -27.58
CA TYR A 594 16.41 17.46 -26.78
C TYR A 594 15.33 17.58 -25.72
N ARG A 595 15.74 17.80 -24.47
CA ARG A 595 14.85 18.01 -23.32
C ARG A 595 14.84 19.50 -22.98
N VAL A 596 13.75 20.17 -23.35
CA VAL A 596 13.60 21.63 -23.24
C VAL A 596 12.68 21.98 -22.05
N PRO A 597 13.15 22.70 -21.02
CA PRO A 597 12.31 23.08 -19.89
C PRO A 597 11.27 24.15 -20.28
N ARG A 598 10.01 23.96 -19.87
CA ARG A 598 8.89 24.89 -20.10
C ARG A 598 8.30 25.37 -18.77
N GLY A 599 9.04 26.27 -18.12
CA GLY A 599 8.72 26.73 -16.76
C GLY A 599 9.03 25.69 -15.68
N ALA A 600 8.48 25.88 -14.48
CA ALA A 600 8.96 25.17 -13.29
C ALA A 600 8.58 23.67 -13.20
N THR A 601 7.63 23.17 -13.99
CA THR A 601 7.15 21.76 -13.88
C THR A 601 6.94 21.05 -15.21
N ARG A 602 7.02 21.72 -16.35
CA ARG A 602 6.78 21.10 -17.67
C ARG A 602 8.06 21.05 -18.48
N VAL A 603 8.14 20.08 -19.37
CA VAL A 603 9.31 19.79 -20.20
C VAL A 603 8.81 19.33 -21.57
N GLU A 604 9.41 19.82 -22.64
CA GLU A 604 9.13 19.37 -24.00
C GLU A 604 10.28 18.49 -24.48
N TYR A 605 9.96 17.29 -24.95
CA TYR A 605 10.92 16.38 -25.58
C TYR A 605 10.80 16.52 -27.09
N TRP A 606 11.93 16.77 -27.75
CA TRP A 606 12.03 16.93 -29.19
C TRP A 606 12.93 15.83 -29.74
N VAL A 607 12.32 14.87 -30.43
CA VAL A 607 13.03 13.78 -31.11
C VAL A 607 13.20 14.21 -32.56
N VAL A 608 14.43 14.47 -32.98
CA VAL A 608 14.71 15.01 -34.32
C VAL A 608 15.94 14.33 -34.93
N GLY A 609 15.94 14.21 -36.26
CA GLY A 609 17.09 13.84 -37.09
C GLY A 609 17.32 14.89 -38.17
N VAL A 610 18.44 14.79 -38.88
CA VAL A 610 18.79 15.72 -39.97
C VAL A 610 18.42 15.12 -41.32
N GLU A 611 17.58 15.82 -42.07
CA GLU A 611 17.29 15.56 -43.49
C GLU A 611 18.38 16.23 -44.34
N GLU A 612 19.13 15.44 -45.12
CA GLU A 612 20.18 15.93 -46.01
C GLU A 612 19.57 16.52 -47.29
N GLY A 613 19.84 17.81 -47.53
CA GLY A 613 19.42 18.60 -48.69
C GLY A 613 20.14 19.94 -48.69
N GLU A 614 19.99 20.74 -49.76
CA GLU A 614 20.82 21.93 -50.02
C GLU A 614 20.89 22.97 -48.87
N GLU A 615 19.86 23.04 -48.01
CA GLU A 615 19.82 23.95 -46.85
C GLU A 615 19.94 23.27 -45.47
N GLY A 616 19.87 21.93 -45.40
CA GLY A 616 19.83 21.15 -44.14
C GLY A 616 18.59 21.40 -43.26
N ARG A 617 17.87 20.34 -42.85
CA ARG A 617 16.66 20.49 -41.99
C ARG A 617 16.62 19.49 -40.85
N LEU A 618 16.23 19.94 -39.66
CA LEU A 618 15.82 19.10 -38.55
C LEU A 618 14.36 18.69 -38.73
N VAL A 619 14.13 17.40 -38.94
CA VAL A 619 12.80 16.80 -39.05
C VAL A 619 12.54 15.86 -37.88
N GLY A 620 11.32 15.87 -37.35
CA GLY A 620 11.04 15.04 -36.17
C GLY A 620 9.67 15.20 -35.56
N ALA A 621 9.58 14.81 -34.29
CA ALA A 621 8.37 14.85 -33.49
C ALA A 621 8.65 15.39 -32.09
N LYS A 622 7.70 16.17 -31.56
CA LYS A 622 7.77 16.83 -30.27
C LYS A 622 6.62 16.36 -29.38
N ALA A 623 6.88 16.17 -28.09
CA ALA A 623 5.84 15.88 -27.10
C ALA A 623 6.00 16.73 -25.83
N LEU A 624 4.87 17.15 -25.25
CA LEU A 624 4.85 17.80 -23.93
C LEU A 624 4.79 16.76 -22.81
N SER A 625 5.60 16.97 -21.78
CA SER A 625 5.57 16.28 -20.50
C SER A 625 5.31 17.28 -19.36
N ALA A 626 4.59 16.86 -18.33
CA ALA A 626 4.12 17.71 -17.22
C ALA A 626 4.17 17.01 -15.87
#